data_AF-A0A838FF17-F1
#
_entry.id   AF-A0A838FF17-F1
#
_cell.length_a   1.000
_cell.length_b   1.000
_cell.length_c   1.000
_cell.angle_alpha   90.00
_cell.angle_beta   90.00
_cell.angle_gamma   90.00
#
_symmetry.space_group_name_H-M   'P 1'
#
loop_
_entity.id
_entity.type
_entity.pdbx_description
1 polymer ?
#
loop_
_entity_poly.entity_id
_entity_poly.type
_entity_poly.pdbx_seq_one_letter_code
_entity_poly.pdbx_strand_id
1 'polypeptide(L)'
;MTTVTDPAPKPTPGRALNITLWVVQILLAALFAFAGINKLLAPQPEVVEGFTRIGLGQWFRYLTGGLELAGAIGLLIPRLSGLAALGLAGVMVGAVFAHVLALPPVALAIVPAVLSVVLVLIARARWA
;
A
#
# COMPACT_ATOMS: atom_id res chain seq x y z
N MET A 1 49.49 5.00 23.01
CA MET A 1 48.26 5.60 23.55
C MET A 1 47.29 5.72 22.39
N THR A 2 46.41 4.74 22.20
CA THR A 2 45.45 4.68 21.08
C THR A 2 44.07 5.08 21.58
N THR A 3 43.61 6.27 21.20
CA THR A 3 42.25 6.74 21.48
C THR A 3 41.24 5.95 20.64
N VAL A 4 40.49 5.06 21.28
CA VAL A 4 39.31 4.43 20.66
C VAL A 4 38.25 5.51 20.54
N THR A 5 37.90 5.88 19.32
CA THR A 5 36.78 6.80 19.05
C THR A 5 35.51 5.95 19.10
N ASP A 6 34.73 6.08 20.16
CA ASP A 6 33.42 5.44 20.22
C ASP A 6 32.54 5.97 19.07
N PRO A 7 31.85 5.09 18.33
CA PRO A 7 30.96 5.52 17.27
C PRO A 7 29.79 6.32 17.86
N ALA A 8 29.46 7.45 17.22
CA ALA A 8 28.37 8.31 17.63
C ALA A 8 27.03 7.52 17.75
N PRO A 9 26.19 7.80 18.78
CA PRO A 9 24.91 7.13 18.95
C PRO A 9 24.02 7.30 17.71
N LYS A 10 23.47 6.20 17.18
CA LYS A 10 22.47 6.26 16.10
C LYS A 10 21.21 6.95 16.64
N PRO A 11 20.65 7.96 15.94
CA PRO A 11 19.42 8.61 16.38
C PRO A 11 18.29 7.59 16.43
N THR A 12 17.79 7.28 17.63
CA THR A 12 16.61 6.43 17.79
C THR A 12 15.40 7.20 17.26
N PRO A 13 14.56 6.61 16.37
CA PRO A 13 13.37 7.30 15.89
C PRO A 13 12.51 7.76 17.07
N GLY A 14 12.21 9.06 17.11
CA GLY A 14 11.47 9.67 18.21
C GLY A 14 10.12 8.99 18.40
N ARG A 15 9.69 8.81 19.65
CA ARG A 15 8.41 8.18 20.02
C ARG A 15 7.22 8.71 19.20
N ALA A 16 7.24 10.00 18.86
CA ALA A 16 6.25 10.66 17.99
C ALA A 16 6.19 10.06 16.58
N LEU A 17 7.33 9.83 15.92
CA LEU A 17 7.39 9.25 14.57
C LEU A 17 6.77 7.85 14.55
N ASN A 18 7.08 7.03 15.55
CA ASN A 18 6.52 5.68 15.64
C ASN A 18 4.98 5.72 15.81
N ILE A 19 4.46 6.63 16.65
CA ILE A 19 3.02 6.83 16.81
C ILE A 19 2.39 7.26 15.48
N THR A 20 2.98 8.24 14.79
CA THR A 20 2.49 8.70 13.48
C THR A 20 2.47 7.57 12.46
N LEU A 21 3.54 6.76 12.37
CA LEU A 21 3.59 5.61 11.45
C LEU A 21 2.48 4.61 11.73
N TRP A 22 2.21 4.30 13.01
CA TRP A 22 1.13 3.39 13.38
C TRP A 22 -0.25 3.94 13.02
N VAL A 23 -0.51 5.22 13.28
CA VAL A 23 -1.78 5.85 12.91
C VAL A 23 -1.99 5.76 11.40
N VAL A 24 -0.99 6.17 10.61
CA VAL A 24 -1.07 6.12 9.14
C VAL A 24 -1.26 4.67 8.66
N GLN A 25 -0.55 3.70 9.22
CA GLN A 25 -0.69 2.30 8.83
C GLN A 25 -2.04 1.71 9.16
N ILE A 26 -2.63 2.04 10.31
CA ILE A 26 -3.97 1.57 10.68
C ILE A 26 -5.00 2.14 9.69
N LEU A 27 -4.90 3.43 9.36
CA LEU A 27 -5.79 4.06 8.39
C LEU A 27 -5.65 3.44 7.00
N LEU A 28 -4.42 3.20 6.53
CA LEU A 28 -4.17 2.54 5.26
C LEU A 28 -4.63 1.09 5.27
N ALA A 29 -4.38 0.35 6.36
CA ALA A 29 -4.85 -1.02 6.49
C ALA A 29 -6.39 -1.07 6.40
N ALA A 30 -7.10 -0.17 7.08
CA ALA A 30 -8.55 -0.08 6.96
C ALA A 30 -9.00 0.24 5.52
N LEU A 31 -8.35 1.21 4.87
CA LEU A 31 -8.62 1.58 3.48
C LEU A 31 -8.43 0.39 2.51
N PHE A 32 -7.29 -0.30 2.59
CA PHE A 32 -6.95 -1.42 1.72
C PHE A 32 -7.78 -2.67 2.04
N ALA A 33 -8.11 -2.92 3.30
CA ALA A 33 -9.04 -3.98 3.65
C ALA A 33 -10.42 -3.73 3.05
N PHE A 34 -10.94 -2.50 3.16
CA PHE A 34 -12.20 -2.12 2.53
C PHE A 34 -12.13 -2.27 1.00
N ALA A 35 -11.09 -1.74 0.36
CA ALA A 35 -10.92 -1.85 -1.09
C ALA A 35 -10.82 -3.32 -1.55
N GLY A 36 -10.04 -4.13 -0.84
CA GLY A 36 -9.86 -5.55 -1.14
C GLY A 36 -11.15 -6.34 -0.97
N ILE A 37 -11.89 -6.11 0.12
CA ILE A 37 -13.20 -6.74 0.36
C ILE A 37 -14.21 -6.37 -0.75
N ASN A 38 -14.28 -5.09 -1.14
CA ASN A 38 -15.15 -4.69 -2.25
C ASN A 38 -14.76 -5.38 -3.56
N LYS A 39 -13.46 -5.53 -3.83
CA LYS A 39 -12.99 -6.30 -5.01
C LYS A 39 -13.30 -7.78 -4.92
N LEU A 40 -13.29 -8.39 -3.73
CA LEU A 40 -13.56 -9.84 -3.58
C LEU A 40 -15.06 -10.15 -3.64
N LEU A 41 -15.86 -9.40 -2.87
CA LEU A 41 -17.30 -9.62 -2.76
C LEU A 41 -18.09 -9.00 -3.89
N ALA A 42 -17.54 -7.96 -4.54
CA ALA A 42 -18.20 -7.18 -5.58
C ALA A 42 -19.66 -6.78 -5.25
N PRO A 43 -19.91 -6.12 -4.11
CA PRO A 43 -21.27 -5.73 -3.75
C PRO A 43 -21.85 -4.68 -4.70
N GLN A 44 -21.00 -3.91 -5.41
CA GLN A 44 -21.42 -2.96 -6.43
C GLN A 44 -21.05 -3.44 -7.85
N PRO A 45 -21.96 -3.35 -8.84
CA PRO A 45 -21.71 -3.77 -10.22
C PRO A 45 -20.53 -3.06 -10.90
N GLU A 46 -20.28 -1.80 -10.53
CA GLU A 46 -19.24 -0.94 -11.10
C GLU A 46 -17.84 -1.53 -10.87
N VAL A 47 -17.65 -2.28 -9.78
CA VAL A 47 -16.38 -2.96 -9.48
C VAL A 47 -16.13 -4.06 -10.49
N VAL A 48 -17.14 -4.87 -10.83
CA VAL A 48 -17.02 -5.93 -11.84
C VAL A 48 -16.81 -5.31 -13.21
N GLU A 49 -17.58 -4.28 -13.55
CA GLU A 49 -17.50 -3.58 -14.83
C GLU A 49 -16.13 -2.93 -15.05
N GLY A 50 -15.57 -2.27 -14.03
CA GLY A 50 -14.23 -1.70 -14.10
C GLY A 50 -13.19 -2.75 -14.48
N PHE A 51 -13.18 -3.91 -13.82
CA PHE A 51 -12.24 -4.98 -14.16
C PHE A 51 -12.53 -5.64 -15.51
N THR A 52 -13.78 -5.65 -15.98
CA THR A 52 -14.11 -6.07 -17.35
C THR A 52 -13.49 -5.12 -18.38
N ARG A 53 -13.53 -3.80 -18.14
CA ARG A 53 -12.91 -2.80 -19.03
C ARG A 53 -11.39 -2.92 -19.11
N ILE A 54 -10.72 -3.36 -18.03
CA ILE A 54 -9.28 -3.66 -18.04
C ILE A 54 -8.95 -4.80 -19.02
N GLY A 55 -9.89 -5.70 -19.32
CA GLY A 55 -9.74 -6.73 -20.36
C GLY A 55 -8.94 -7.96 -19.96
N LEU A 56 -8.43 -8.04 -18.73
CA LEU A 56 -7.68 -9.19 -18.21
C LEU A 56 -8.58 -10.31 -17.64
N GLY A 57 -9.88 -10.06 -17.53
CA GLY A 57 -10.87 -10.97 -16.95
C GLY A 57 -11.00 -10.87 -15.42
N GLN A 58 -12.03 -11.54 -14.88
CA GLN A 58 -12.43 -11.37 -13.48
C GLN A 58 -11.46 -12.01 -12.48
N TRP A 59 -10.62 -12.97 -12.89
CA TRP A 59 -9.58 -13.52 -12.00
C TRP A 59 -8.61 -12.44 -11.52
N PHE A 60 -8.32 -11.43 -12.37
CA PHE A 60 -7.44 -10.32 -12.02
C PHE A 60 -8.04 -9.43 -10.91
N ARG A 61 -9.38 -9.29 -10.89
CA ARG A 61 -10.10 -8.65 -9.78
C ARG A 61 -9.85 -9.38 -8.47
N TYR A 62 -10.03 -10.70 -8.46
CA TYR A 62 -9.82 -11.51 -7.26
C TYR A 62 -8.37 -11.49 -6.79
N LEU A 63 -7.41 -11.57 -7.71
CA LEU A 63 -5.99 -11.42 -7.40
C LEU A 63 -5.72 -10.07 -6.73
N THR A 64 -6.18 -8.97 -7.33
CA THR A 64 -5.97 -7.62 -6.81
C THR A 64 -6.60 -7.45 -5.43
N GLY A 65 -7.84 -7.90 -5.25
CA GLY A 65 -8.54 -7.84 -3.96
C GLY A 65 -7.85 -8.67 -2.88
N GLY A 66 -7.34 -9.85 -3.23
CA GLY A 66 -6.56 -10.69 -2.32
C GLY A 66 -5.23 -10.05 -1.91
N LEU A 67 -4.51 -9.44 -2.85
CA LEU A 67 -3.26 -8.72 -2.56
C LEU A 67 -3.49 -7.49 -1.67
N GLU A 68 -4.55 -6.72 -1.92
CA GLU A 68 -4.91 -5.57 -1.09
C GLU A 68 -5.25 -5.99 0.35
N LEU A 69 -6.02 -7.06 0.52
CA LEU A 69 -6.40 -7.57 1.84
C LEU A 69 -5.20 -8.16 2.59
N ALA A 70 -4.36 -8.95 1.90
CA ALA A 70 -3.14 -9.50 2.49
C ALA A 70 -2.17 -8.40 2.88
N GLY A 71 -2.01 -7.37 2.04
CA GLY A 71 -1.19 -6.20 2.33
C GLY A 71 -1.73 -5.39 3.52
N ALA A 72 -3.05 -5.20 3.62
CA ALA A 72 -3.69 -4.54 4.76
C ALA A 72 -3.37 -5.25 6.08
N ILE A 73 -3.48 -6.58 6.11
CA ILE A 73 -3.11 -7.38 7.29
C ILE A 73 -1.60 -7.26 7.57
N GLY A 74 -0.78 -7.35 6.52
CA GLY A 74 0.67 -7.23 6.62
C GLY A 74 1.15 -5.88 7.18
N LEU A 75 0.45 -4.78 6.89
CA LEU A 75 0.75 -3.45 7.45
C LEU A 75 0.64 -3.41 8.98
N LEU A 76 -0.25 -4.23 9.56
CA LEU A 76 -0.48 -4.29 11.00
C LEU A 76 0.51 -5.21 11.73
N ILE A 77 1.31 -5.99 11.00
CA ILE A 77 2.33 -6.88 11.55
C ILE A 77 3.69 -6.16 11.49
N PRO A 78 4.29 -5.76 12.62
CA PRO A 78 5.48 -4.89 12.63
C PRO A 78 6.61 -5.40 11.73
N ARG A 79 6.86 -6.72 11.78
CA ARG A 79 7.91 -7.41 11.02
C ARG A 79 7.63 -7.47 9.50
N LEU A 80 6.37 -7.44 9.09
CA LEU A 80 5.98 -7.51 7.68
C LEU A 80 5.62 -6.14 7.10
N SER A 81 5.42 -5.14 7.94
CA SER A 81 4.86 -3.85 7.54
C SER A 81 5.60 -3.16 6.40
N GLY A 82 6.93 -3.24 6.35
CA GLY A 82 7.71 -2.70 5.24
C GLY A 82 7.50 -3.45 3.92
N LEU A 83 7.48 -4.79 3.96
CA LEU A 83 7.22 -5.63 2.78
C LEU A 83 5.78 -5.49 2.28
N ALA A 84 4.82 -5.48 3.21
CA ALA A 84 3.41 -5.27 2.91
C ALA A 84 3.16 -3.91 2.24
N ALA A 85 3.82 -2.86 2.74
CA ALA A 85 3.75 -1.54 2.14
C ALA A 85 4.31 -1.52 0.69
N LEU A 86 5.43 -2.19 0.42
CA LEU A 86 5.94 -2.32 -0.95
C LEU A 86 4.99 -3.11 -1.86
N GLY A 87 4.42 -4.21 -1.37
CA GLY A 87 3.47 -5.01 -2.13
C GLY A 87 2.24 -4.19 -2.53
N LEU A 88 1.66 -3.46 -1.57
CA LEU A 88 0.55 -2.54 -1.82
C LEU A 88 0.95 -1.41 -2.77
N ALA A 89 2.17 -0.87 -2.66
CA ALA A 89 2.66 0.16 -3.58
C ALA A 89 2.73 -0.37 -5.01
N GLY A 90 3.15 -1.62 -5.22
CA GLY A 90 3.13 -2.29 -6.52
C GLY A 90 1.71 -2.45 -7.08
N VAL A 91 0.74 -2.83 -6.24
CA VAL A 91 -0.67 -2.89 -6.63
C VAL A 91 -1.18 -1.52 -7.06
N MET A 92 -0.84 -0.46 -6.33
CA MET A 92 -1.21 0.90 -6.68
C MET A 92 -0.57 1.38 -7.98
N VAL A 93 0.69 1.01 -8.26
CA VAL A 93 1.30 1.28 -9.56
C VAL A 93 0.53 0.58 -10.69
N GLY A 94 0.12 -0.67 -10.49
CA GLY A 94 -0.78 -1.36 -11.43
C GLY A 94 -2.11 -0.63 -11.63
N ALA A 95 -2.70 -0.09 -10.55
CA ALA A 95 -3.93 0.70 -10.62
C ALA A 95 -3.75 2.03 -11.39
N VAL A 96 -2.60 2.69 -11.26
CA VAL A 96 -2.26 3.87 -12.09
C VAL A 96 -2.28 3.50 -13.57
N PHE A 97 -1.60 2.41 -13.96
CA PHE A 97 -1.61 1.94 -15.35
C PHE A 97 -3.02 1.59 -15.83
N ALA A 98 -3.83 0.94 -14.99
CA ALA A 98 -5.22 0.64 -15.33
C ALA A 98 -6.03 1.90 -15.63
N HIS A 99 -5.88 2.98 -14.84
CA HIS A 99 -6.55 4.25 -15.10
C HIS A 99 -6.06 4.98 -16.35
N VAL A 100 -4.75 4.98 -16.59
CA VAL A 100 -4.18 5.65 -17.76
C VAL A 100 -4.54 4.93 -19.06
N LEU A 101 -4.60 3.60 -19.03
CA LEU A 101 -4.73 2.77 -20.23
C LEU A 101 -6.16 2.29 -20.51
N ALA A 102 -6.99 2.10 -19.48
CA ALA A 102 -8.28 1.40 -19.62
C ALA A 102 -9.46 2.02 -18.85
N LEU A 103 -9.22 2.80 -17.79
CA LEU A 103 -10.28 3.30 -16.90
C LEU A 103 -10.35 4.84 -16.89
N PRO A 104 -11.15 5.45 -17.79
CA PRO A 104 -11.43 6.88 -17.71
C PRO A 104 -12.29 7.23 -16.48
N PRO A 105 -12.15 8.45 -15.92
CA PRO A 105 -11.21 9.47 -16.33
C PRO A 105 -9.79 9.24 -15.76
N VAL A 106 -8.76 9.57 -16.56
CA VAL A 106 -7.33 9.41 -16.22
C VAL A 106 -6.95 10.16 -14.93
N ALA A 107 -7.65 11.25 -14.61
CA ALA A 107 -7.44 12.01 -13.37
C ALA A 107 -7.58 11.14 -12.11
N LEU A 108 -8.37 10.06 -12.14
CA LEU A 108 -8.50 9.14 -11.01
C LEU A 108 -7.23 8.33 -10.73
N ALA A 109 -6.26 8.30 -11.65
CA ALA A 109 -4.94 7.72 -11.41
C ALA A 109 -4.13 8.44 -10.31
N ILE A 110 -4.50 9.68 -9.97
CA ILE A 110 -3.82 10.47 -8.93
C ILE A 110 -3.94 9.79 -7.56
N VAL A 111 -5.10 9.21 -7.24
CA VAL A 111 -5.33 8.55 -5.95
C VAL A 111 -4.37 7.37 -5.72
N PRO A 112 -4.29 6.35 -6.60
CA PRO A 112 -3.33 5.28 -6.42
C PRO A 112 -1.88 5.77 -6.52
N ALA A 113 -1.57 6.80 -7.32
CA ALA A 113 -0.22 7.37 -7.36
C ALA A 113 0.20 7.97 -6.01
N VAL A 114 -0.68 8.73 -5.34
CA VAL A 114 -0.42 9.28 -4.01
C VAL A 114 -0.28 8.17 -2.97
N LEU A 115 -1.17 7.17 -2.99
CA LEU A 115 -1.09 6.03 -2.07
C LEU A 115 0.21 5.24 -2.24
N SER A 116 0.66 5.03 -3.49
CA SER A 116 1.95 4.41 -3.80
C SER A 116 3.10 5.14 -3.12
N VAL A 117 3.16 6.47 -3.23
CA VAL A 117 4.21 7.28 -2.59
C VAL A 117 4.17 7.14 -1.07
N VAL A 118 2.99 7.26 -0.45
CA VAL A 118 2.84 7.13 1.01
C VAL A 118 3.29 5.75 1.50
N LEU A 119 2.94 4.68 0.78
CA LEU A 119 3.35 3.32 1.11
C LEU A 119 4.86 3.12 1.00
N VAL A 120 5.51 3.68 -0.03
CA VAL A 120 6.98 3.66 -0.16
C VAL A 120 7.64 4.39 1.01
N LEU A 121 7.10 5.53 1.45
CA LEU A 121 7.60 6.25 2.62
C LEU A 121 7.47 5.41 3.90
N ILE A 122 6.37 4.69 4.09
CA ILE A 122 6.20 3.76 5.22
C ILE A 122 7.22 2.64 5.16
N ALA A 123 7.42 2.02 3.99
CA ALA A 123 8.42 0.97 3.82
C ALA A 123 9.82 1.46 4.18
N ARG A 124 10.18 2.67 3.71
CA ARG A 124 11.46 3.31 4.04
C ARG A 124 11.60 3.58 5.52
N ALA A 125 10.58 4.15 6.16
CA ALA A 125 10.61 4.47 7.58
C ALA A 125 10.63 3.22 8.49
N ARG A 126 10.10 2.09 8.04
CA ARG A 126 10.12 0.81 8.78
C ARG A 126 11.45 0.05 8.65
N TRP A 127 12.30 0.44 7.69
CA TRP A 127 13.63 -0.15 7.46
C TRP A 127 14.80 0.77 7.80
N ALA A 128 14.53 2.01 8.19
CA ALA A 128 15.52 2.95 8.70
C ALA A 128 15.78 2.68 10.19
#